data_AF-A0A2J0YTH8-F1
#
_entry.id   AF-A0A2J0YTH8-F1
#
_cell.length_a   1.000
_cell.length_b   1.000
_cell.length_c   1.000
_cell.angle_alpha   90.00
_cell.angle_beta   90.00
_cell.angle_gamma   90.00
#
_symmetry.space_group_name_H-M   'P 1'
#
loop_
_entity.id
_entity.type
_entity.pdbx_description
1 polymer ?
#
loop_
_entity_poly.entity_id
_entity_poly.type
_entity_poly.pdbx_seq_one_letter_code
_entity_poly.pdbx_strand_id
1 'polypeptide(L)'
;MEVTMPRTGGVYSPPAGTKGVSNTTIQSVPYNALVDDLSADANAARPVTAGGTGATSASAARTNLGLAIGTNVQAYDAGLQSIAALATAADRMIYTTAADAYATTALTPFARTILGEADAAAALTTLGVSAFAKAILDDTDAATARTTLGLAIGADVQAYDAGLQSISGLTTAADRTIYTTASDVYATTALTPFARTILDDTSAAAVKTTLGLAAVASSESASDLSSGTISDARLPGSMAGKNFSSGISFANAVAAGNTDLSKHIQLYSGYGFTITGSTLNYTAPANSSHVWNVNGTEVGRLNSSGLMLATPLALAEGGTGSTDAATARSNLGANSASNLTTGTIPNARISGAYDGITTLGQTGTHTITTPGEAIRIVGPASTDDPYVTFYKGATRQAYIQHTDGTGVNQGFRIYNDTATGGDTALTLKNSGGVDSLEFQVNGAEHVVYHSGNLSSADLNSIYGYTPANSANQIIAGNGLTGGGTLAADRTLTLGTPGDITNSTTNSVTSTSHTHALGFTAAEVYIGTGANDTSFPLGHIVALGNDANIARNASGTPTLHNSINRYYVPSTHPNAGAALAGTWRSRGVVNGNGEYNIMQRVA
;
A
#
# COMPACT_ATOMS: atom_id res chain seq x y z
N MET A 1 5.52 -23.21 -62.89
CA MET A 1 4.59 -22.65 -63.88
C MET A 1 3.21 -22.75 -63.27
N GLU A 2 2.83 -21.74 -62.50
CA GLU A 2 1.58 -21.73 -61.76
C GLU A 2 0.48 -21.30 -62.73
N VAL A 3 -0.30 -22.26 -63.21
CA VAL A 3 -1.46 -21.96 -64.05
C VAL A 3 -2.53 -21.41 -63.11
N THR A 4 -2.67 -20.08 -63.09
CA THR A 4 -3.72 -19.41 -62.33
C THR A 4 -5.08 -19.83 -62.89
N MET A 5 -5.94 -20.38 -62.02
CA MET A 5 -7.31 -20.73 -62.42
C MET A 5 -8.03 -19.46 -62.90
N PRO A 6 -8.79 -19.52 -64.02
CA PRO A 6 -9.49 -18.37 -64.57
C PRO A 6 -10.55 -17.87 -63.59
N ARG A 7 -10.27 -16.72 -62.97
CA ARG A 7 -11.17 -16.01 -62.06
C ARG A 7 -11.36 -14.58 -62.57
N THR A 8 -12.60 -14.10 -62.54
CA THR A 8 -12.96 -12.72 -62.86
C THR A 8 -13.63 -12.10 -61.63
N GLY A 9 -13.06 -11.04 -61.05
CA GLY A 9 -13.59 -10.42 -59.83
C GLY A 9 -13.60 -11.34 -58.60
N GLY A 10 -12.72 -12.36 -58.57
CA GLY A 10 -12.65 -13.35 -57.49
C GLY A 10 -13.54 -14.58 -57.69
N VAL A 11 -14.45 -14.57 -58.66
CA VAL A 11 -15.32 -15.70 -59.01
C VAL A 11 -14.68 -16.51 -60.13
N TYR A 12 -14.48 -17.80 -59.91
CA TYR A 12 -14.11 -18.78 -60.92
C TYR A 12 -15.21 -18.89 -61.97
N SER A 13 -14.80 -18.75 -63.23
CA SER A 13 -15.64 -19.08 -64.38
C SER A 13 -14.87 -20.09 -65.22
N PRO A 14 -15.47 -21.23 -65.58
CA PRO A 14 -14.79 -22.21 -66.40
C PRO A 14 -14.43 -21.57 -67.76
N PRO A 15 -13.27 -21.93 -68.35
CA PRO A 15 -12.86 -21.42 -69.67
C PRO A 15 -13.97 -21.56 -70.71
N ALA A 16 -14.05 -20.62 -71.64
CA ALA A 16 -15.01 -20.71 -72.74
C ALA A 16 -14.82 -22.01 -73.54
N GLY A 17 -15.92 -22.70 -73.85
CA GLY A 17 -15.89 -24.02 -74.53
C GLY A 17 -15.76 -25.23 -73.59
N THR A 18 -15.64 -25.02 -72.27
CA THR A 18 -15.57 -26.13 -71.30
C THR A 18 -16.88 -26.89 -71.15
N LYS A 19 -18.05 -26.29 -71.42
CA LYS A 19 -19.35 -26.98 -71.38
C LYS A 19 -19.58 -27.78 -72.67
N GLY A 20 -19.99 -29.04 -72.53
CA GLY A 20 -20.33 -29.93 -73.63
C GLY A 20 -21.63 -29.53 -74.32
N VAL A 21 -21.70 -29.77 -75.63
CA VAL A 21 -22.86 -29.53 -76.49
C VAL A 21 -23.52 -30.86 -76.88
N SER A 22 -24.85 -30.90 -76.98
CA SER A 22 -25.62 -32.13 -77.23
C SER A 22 -25.24 -32.82 -78.55
N ASN A 23 -25.39 -34.16 -78.60
CA ASN A 23 -25.03 -35.04 -79.73
C ASN A 23 -23.53 -35.09 -80.09
N THR A 24 -22.65 -34.84 -79.12
CA THR A 24 -21.22 -35.15 -79.23
C THR A 24 -20.90 -36.45 -78.50
N THR A 25 -19.66 -36.95 -78.66
CA THR A 25 -19.18 -38.23 -78.08
C THR A 25 -19.32 -38.29 -76.55
N ILE A 26 -19.42 -37.15 -75.87
CA ILE A 26 -19.58 -37.05 -74.42
C ILE A 26 -21.05 -36.69 -74.12
N GLN A 27 -21.63 -37.30 -73.08
CA GLN A 27 -22.97 -36.95 -72.62
C GLN A 27 -22.96 -35.55 -71.98
N SER A 28 -23.44 -34.55 -72.73
CA SER A 28 -23.35 -33.13 -72.37
C SER A 28 -24.04 -32.76 -71.06
N VAL A 29 -25.18 -33.38 -70.73
CA VAL A 29 -25.95 -33.09 -69.50
C VAL A 29 -25.17 -33.44 -68.22
N PRO A 30 -24.74 -34.70 -67.99
CA PRO A 30 -23.98 -35.04 -66.78
C PRO A 30 -22.61 -34.33 -66.73
N TYR A 31 -21.98 -34.11 -67.88
CA TYR A 31 -20.72 -33.37 -67.94
C TYR A 31 -20.87 -31.89 -67.55
N ASN A 32 -21.91 -31.20 -68.04
CA ASN A 32 -22.16 -29.81 -67.66
C ASN A 32 -22.57 -29.68 -66.20
N ALA A 33 -23.32 -30.64 -65.65
CA ALA A 33 -23.63 -30.69 -64.23
C ALA A 33 -22.36 -30.80 -63.37
N LEU A 34 -21.40 -31.64 -63.77
CA LEU A 34 -20.09 -31.73 -63.12
C LEU A 34 -19.30 -30.41 -63.21
N VAL A 35 -19.28 -29.75 -64.37
CA VAL A 35 -18.60 -28.45 -64.55
C VAL A 35 -19.25 -27.36 -63.70
N ASP A 36 -20.58 -27.35 -63.59
CA ASP A 36 -21.32 -26.41 -62.74
C ASP A 36 -21.09 -26.67 -61.25
N ASP A 37 -21.04 -27.94 -60.84
CA ASP A 37 -20.73 -28.34 -59.46
C ASP A 37 -19.30 -27.95 -59.06
N LEU A 38 -18.31 -28.22 -59.92
CA LEU A 38 -16.93 -27.77 -59.73
C LEU A 38 -16.80 -26.25 -59.71
N SER A 39 -17.57 -25.54 -60.53
CA SER A 39 -17.59 -24.08 -60.53
C SER A 39 -18.25 -23.51 -59.27
N ALA A 40 -19.27 -24.19 -58.74
CA ALA A 40 -19.90 -23.84 -57.48
C ALA A 40 -18.97 -24.10 -56.28
N ASP A 41 -18.33 -25.27 -56.22
CA ASP A 41 -17.36 -25.64 -55.18
C ASP A 41 -16.16 -24.68 -55.15
N ALA A 42 -15.65 -24.28 -56.31
CA ALA A 42 -14.54 -23.33 -56.42
C ALA A 42 -14.91 -21.89 -55.97
N ASN A 43 -16.20 -21.55 -55.88
CA ASN A 43 -16.69 -20.21 -55.56
C ASN A 43 -17.37 -20.11 -54.19
N ALA A 44 -17.87 -21.21 -53.66
CA ALA A 44 -18.39 -21.26 -52.31
C ALA A 44 -17.27 -21.04 -51.28
N ALA A 45 -17.59 -20.41 -50.15
CA ALA A 45 -16.66 -20.30 -49.04
C ALA A 45 -16.29 -21.71 -48.55
N ARG A 46 -15.00 -22.06 -48.59
CA ARG A 46 -14.55 -23.40 -48.25
C ARG A 46 -14.77 -23.67 -46.76
N PRO A 47 -15.46 -24.76 -46.38
CA PRO A 47 -15.60 -25.14 -44.98
C PRO A 47 -14.24 -25.57 -44.40
N VAL A 48 -14.12 -25.56 -43.07
CA VAL A 48 -12.89 -25.96 -42.37
C VAL A 48 -12.42 -27.35 -42.79
N THR A 49 -13.37 -28.27 -43.02
CA THR A 49 -13.16 -29.64 -43.51
C THR A 49 -12.39 -29.74 -44.83
N ALA A 50 -12.44 -28.70 -45.67
CA ALA A 50 -11.72 -28.62 -46.93
C ALA A 50 -10.45 -27.74 -46.83
N GLY A 51 -10.22 -27.05 -45.71
CA GLY A 51 -9.25 -25.96 -45.55
C GLY A 51 -7.76 -26.33 -45.53
N GLY A 52 -7.36 -27.53 -45.99
CA GLY A 52 -5.95 -27.95 -46.11
C GLY A 52 -5.27 -28.32 -44.78
N THR A 53 -5.88 -28.02 -43.63
CA THR A 53 -5.41 -28.43 -42.31
C THR A 53 -5.86 -29.85 -41.92
N GLY A 54 -6.70 -30.50 -42.72
CA GLY A 54 -7.31 -31.80 -42.40
C GLY A 54 -8.27 -31.77 -41.21
N ALA A 55 -8.64 -30.59 -40.73
CA ALA A 55 -9.49 -30.41 -39.55
C ALA A 55 -10.96 -30.25 -39.94
N THR A 56 -11.86 -30.75 -39.11
CA THR A 56 -13.32 -30.56 -39.28
C THR A 56 -13.89 -29.48 -38.35
N SER A 57 -13.06 -28.91 -37.47
CA SER A 57 -13.42 -27.88 -36.51
C SER A 57 -12.37 -26.77 -36.48
N ALA A 58 -12.77 -25.56 -36.09
CA ALA A 58 -11.86 -24.42 -35.99
C ALA A 58 -10.73 -24.67 -34.95
N SER A 59 -10.98 -25.43 -33.88
CA SER A 59 -9.96 -25.74 -32.86
C SER A 59 -8.88 -26.69 -33.38
N ALA A 60 -9.28 -27.76 -34.10
CA ALA A 60 -8.35 -28.68 -34.73
C ALA A 60 -7.58 -27.99 -35.86
N ALA A 61 -8.23 -27.09 -36.60
CA ALA A 61 -7.55 -26.28 -37.61
C ALA A 61 -6.46 -25.41 -36.99
N ARG A 62 -6.72 -24.73 -35.86
CA ARG A 62 -5.69 -23.97 -35.12
C ARG A 62 -4.56 -24.86 -34.61
N THR A 63 -4.87 -26.04 -34.07
CA THR A 63 -3.88 -27.00 -33.58
C THR A 63 -2.95 -27.45 -34.71
N ASN A 64 -3.51 -27.80 -35.87
CA ASN A 64 -2.74 -28.26 -37.02
C ASN A 64 -1.94 -27.14 -37.69
N LEU A 65 -2.35 -25.87 -37.49
CA LEU A 65 -1.55 -24.69 -37.83
C LEU A 65 -0.47 -24.37 -36.79
N GLY A 66 -0.37 -25.14 -35.70
CA GLY A 66 0.58 -24.92 -34.61
C GLY A 66 0.23 -23.73 -33.71
N LEU A 67 -1.04 -23.30 -33.70
CA LEU A 67 -1.51 -22.15 -32.92
C LEU A 67 -2.15 -22.61 -31.61
N ALA A 68 -1.50 -22.31 -30.49
CA ALA A 68 -2.05 -22.44 -29.16
C ALA A 68 -2.52 -21.08 -28.62
N ILE A 69 -3.73 -21.02 -28.06
CA ILE A 69 -4.22 -19.83 -27.33
C ILE A 69 -3.38 -19.67 -26.07
N GLY A 70 -2.94 -18.44 -25.79
CA GLY A 70 -1.99 -18.12 -24.72
C GLY A 70 -0.52 -18.23 -25.13
N THR A 71 -0.20 -18.77 -26.33
CA THR A 71 1.17 -18.79 -26.87
C THR A 71 1.26 -18.02 -28.18
N ASN A 72 0.44 -18.38 -29.17
CA ASN A 72 0.46 -17.78 -30.51
C ASN A 72 -0.70 -16.81 -30.72
N VAL A 73 -1.80 -17.00 -29.99
CA VAL A 73 -3.00 -16.16 -30.06
C VAL A 73 -3.35 -15.74 -28.64
N GLN A 74 -3.54 -14.44 -28.39
CA GLN A 74 -3.96 -13.95 -27.08
C GLN A 74 -5.29 -14.60 -26.67
N ALA A 75 -5.41 -15.04 -25.42
CA ALA A 75 -6.71 -15.45 -24.88
C ALA A 75 -7.64 -14.25 -24.85
N TYR A 76 -8.94 -14.48 -25.07
CA TYR A 76 -9.92 -13.41 -24.90
C TYR A 76 -9.93 -12.96 -23.44
N ASP A 77 -9.71 -11.67 -23.22
CA ASP A 77 -9.65 -11.03 -21.91
C ASP A 77 -10.29 -9.64 -22.07
N ALA A 78 -11.27 -9.34 -21.21
CA ALA A 78 -12.06 -8.12 -21.31
C ALA A 78 -11.21 -6.87 -21.04
N GLY A 79 -10.25 -6.96 -20.11
CA GLY A 79 -9.30 -5.89 -19.82
C GLY A 79 -8.36 -5.64 -21.00
N LEU A 80 -7.82 -6.68 -21.63
CA LEU A 80 -7.03 -6.54 -22.85
C LEU A 80 -7.86 -6.03 -24.02
N GLN A 81 -9.14 -6.40 -24.13
CA GLN A 81 -10.05 -5.83 -25.12
C GLN A 81 -10.26 -4.34 -24.87
N SER A 82 -10.41 -3.93 -23.61
CA SER A 82 -10.55 -2.53 -23.22
C SER A 82 -9.28 -1.73 -23.50
N ILE A 83 -8.10 -2.24 -23.13
CA ILE A 83 -6.79 -1.65 -23.45
C ILE A 83 -6.59 -1.55 -24.96
N ALA A 84 -6.93 -2.59 -25.72
CA ALA A 84 -6.82 -2.61 -27.18
C ALA A 84 -7.80 -1.64 -27.86
N ALA A 85 -8.89 -1.27 -27.19
CA ALA A 85 -9.84 -0.27 -27.67
C ALA A 85 -9.42 1.18 -27.33
N LEU A 86 -8.37 1.39 -26.53
CA LEU A 86 -7.86 2.73 -26.23
C LEU A 86 -7.18 3.35 -27.43
N ALA A 87 -7.51 4.61 -27.71
CA ALA A 87 -6.72 5.42 -28.63
C ALA A 87 -5.36 5.74 -27.98
N THR A 88 -4.29 5.15 -28.51
CA THR A 88 -2.92 5.50 -28.11
C THR A 88 -2.58 6.90 -28.60
N ALA A 89 -2.23 7.80 -27.69
CA ALA A 89 -1.77 9.13 -27.99
C ALA A 89 -0.56 9.48 -27.11
N ALA A 90 0.29 10.38 -27.58
CA ALA A 90 1.40 10.90 -26.79
C ALA A 90 0.87 11.56 -25.49
N ASP A 91 1.70 11.59 -24.46
CA ASP A 91 1.43 12.31 -23.21
C ASP A 91 0.15 11.85 -22.49
N ARG A 92 -0.17 10.56 -22.57
CA ARG A 92 -1.29 9.95 -21.85
C ARG A 92 -0.83 8.76 -21.04
N MET A 93 -1.51 8.54 -19.91
CA MET A 93 -1.37 7.33 -19.11
C MET A 93 -2.68 6.55 -19.11
N ILE A 94 -2.55 5.24 -19.18
CA ILE A 94 -3.65 4.30 -18.99
C ILE A 94 -3.94 4.18 -17.49
N TYR A 95 -5.22 4.23 -17.12
CA TYR A 95 -5.71 3.98 -15.76
C TYR A 95 -7.03 3.21 -15.85
N THR A 96 -7.43 2.51 -14.79
CA THR A 96 -8.74 1.85 -14.78
C THR A 96 -9.81 2.78 -14.22
N THR A 97 -11.00 2.72 -14.81
CA THR A 97 -12.20 3.43 -14.33
C THR A 97 -13.20 2.48 -13.68
N ALA A 98 -13.09 1.19 -14.00
CA ALA A 98 -13.78 0.07 -13.37
C ALA A 98 -13.00 -1.22 -13.66
N ALA A 99 -13.44 -2.35 -13.10
CA ALA A 99 -12.92 -3.67 -13.47
C ALA A 99 -13.02 -3.87 -15.00
N ASP A 100 -11.93 -4.29 -15.62
CA ASP A 100 -11.80 -4.51 -17.07
C ASP A 100 -12.17 -3.30 -17.94
N ALA A 101 -12.22 -2.09 -17.36
CA ALA A 101 -12.47 -0.84 -18.05
C ALA A 101 -11.27 0.09 -17.88
N TYR A 102 -10.49 0.21 -18.94
CA TYR A 102 -9.35 1.10 -19.01
C TYR A 102 -9.74 2.36 -19.75
N ALA A 103 -9.21 3.49 -19.27
CA ALA A 103 -9.29 4.78 -19.92
C ALA A 103 -7.89 5.37 -20.02
N THR A 104 -7.74 6.42 -20.81
CA THR A 104 -6.51 7.22 -20.81
C THR A 104 -6.79 8.58 -20.19
N THR A 105 -5.88 9.05 -19.34
CA THR A 105 -5.83 10.44 -18.89
C THR A 105 -4.62 11.14 -19.49
N ALA A 106 -4.71 12.46 -19.67
CA ALA A 106 -3.56 13.24 -20.15
C ALA A 106 -2.58 13.48 -19.00
N LEU A 107 -1.29 13.29 -19.26
CA LEU A 107 -0.20 13.73 -18.38
C LEU A 107 0.43 15.00 -18.95
N THR A 108 0.57 16.02 -18.11
CA THR A 108 1.36 17.19 -18.50
C THR A 108 2.85 16.82 -18.59
N PRO A 109 3.67 17.58 -19.33
CA PRO A 109 5.12 17.38 -19.32
C PRO A 109 5.72 17.42 -17.90
N PHE A 110 5.20 18.28 -17.02
CA PHE A 110 5.58 18.34 -15.61
C PHE A 110 5.16 17.08 -14.84
N ALA A 111 3.93 16.63 -15.01
CA ALA A 111 3.46 15.35 -14.51
C ALA A 111 4.01 14.15 -15.30
N ARG A 112 5.13 14.29 -16.03
CA ARG A 112 6.02 13.18 -16.46
C ARG A 112 7.39 13.22 -15.79
N THR A 113 7.79 14.35 -15.19
CA THR A 113 9.10 14.45 -14.55
C THR A 113 9.16 13.78 -13.20
N ILE A 114 8.09 13.79 -12.40
CA ILE A 114 8.06 13.22 -11.05
C ILE A 114 7.96 11.65 -11.03
N LEU A 115 7.82 10.96 -12.19
CA LEU A 115 7.01 9.69 -12.42
C LEU A 115 7.93 8.53 -12.16
N GLY A 116 9.17 8.72 -12.56
CA GLY A 116 10.28 7.83 -12.31
C GLY A 116 11.16 8.31 -11.17
N GLU A 117 10.68 9.18 -10.28
CA GLU A 117 11.47 9.60 -9.13
C GLU A 117 11.46 8.49 -8.06
N ALA A 118 12.64 8.09 -7.61
CA ALA A 118 12.82 6.90 -6.77
C ALA A 118 12.32 7.07 -5.33
N ASP A 119 12.26 8.31 -4.85
CA ASP A 119 11.82 8.65 -3.51
C ASP A 119 11.28 10.08 -3.44
N ALA A 120 10.71 10.43 -2.28
CA ALA A 120 10.24 11.78 -1.97
C ALA A 120 11.35 12.82 -2.15
N ALA A 121 12.61 12.53 -1.78
CA ALA A 121 13.77 13.40 -1.89
C ALA A 121 14.19 13.70 -3.35
N ALA A 122 13.89 12.80 -4.27
CA ALA A 122 14.03 12.98 -5.70
C ALA A 122 12.83 13.78 -6.25
N ALA A 123 11.60 13.39 -5.90
CA ALA A 123 10.35 14.02 -6.38
C ALA A 123 10.33 15.54 -6.25
N LEU A 124 10.57 16.09 -5.06
CA LEU A 124 10.66 17.56 -4.93
C LEU A 124 11.96 18.22 -5.36
N THR A 125 13.03 17.48 -5.65
CA THR A 125 14.13 18.10 -6.40
C THR A 125 13.62 18.45 -7.79
N THR A 126 12.80 17.55 -8.35
CA THR A 126 12.09 17.73 -9.62
C THR A 126 10.96 18.77 -9.55
N LEU A 127 10.27 18.94 -8.41
CA LEU A 127 9.38 20.08 -8.18
C LEU A 127 10.11 21.43 -8.03
N GLY A 128 11.46 21.46 -8.04
CA GLY A 128 12.25 22.67 -7.86
C GLY A 128 12.34 23.15 -6.41
N VAL A 129 12.03 22.30 -5.43
CA VAL A 129 12.22 22.62 -4.01
C VAL A 129 13.71 22.68 -3.72
N SER A 130 14.16 23.85 -3.26
CA SER A 130 15.57 24.13 -3.00
C SER A 130 16.13 23.19 -1.93
N ALA A 131 17.45 22.98 -1.93
CA ALA A 131 18.10 22.18 -0.89
C ALA A 131 17.83 22.70 0.53
N PHE A 132 17.77 24.02 0.70
CA PHE A 132 17.42 24.66 1.95
C PHE A 132 16.00 24.35 2.39
N ALA A 133 15.03 24.48 1.46
CA ALA A 133 13.68 24.09 1.76
C ALA A 133 13.70 22.63 2.19
N LYS A 134 14.20 21.69 1.35
CA LYS A 134 14.25 20.25 1.64
C LYS A 134 14.69 19.90 3.07
N ALA A 135 15.73 20.58 3.56
CA ALA A 135 16.30 20.43 4.91
C ALA A 135 15.36 20.88 6.06
N ILE A 136 14.32 21.68 5.79
CA ILE A 136 13.30 22.09 6.76
C ILE A 136 12.16 21.07 6.81
N LEU A 137 12.07 20.18 5.83
CA LEU A 137 10.84 19.40 5.55
C LEU A 137 11.07 17.92 5.82
N ASP A 138 12.34 17.52 5.89
CA ASP A 138 12.85 16.31 6.53
C ASP A 138 13.08 16.50 8.05
N ASP A 139 13.16 17.74 8.52
CA ASP A 139 13.19 18.07 9.93
C ASP A 139 11.97 17.50 10.64
N THR A 140 12.23 16.67 11.65
CA THR A 140 11.16 15.88 12.26
C THR A 140 10.12 16.79 12.90
N ASP A 141 10.50 18.02 13.30
CA ASP A 141 9.75 18.82 14.25
C ASP A 141 10.40 20.23 14.52
N ALA A 142 9.67 21.15 15.17
CA ALA A 142 9.89 22.60 15.10
C ALA A 142 11.22 23.16 15.66
N ALA A 143 11.79 22.57 16.71
CA ALA A 143 13.08 23.03 17.25
C ALA A 143 14.22 22.84 16.25
N THR A 144 14.08 21.83 15.42
CA THR A 144 15.06 21.47 14.42
C THR A 144 14.88 22.25 13.14
N ALA A 145 13.63 22.49 12.73
CA ALA A 145 13.34 23.52 11.73
C ALA A 145 13.98 24.87 12.09
N ARG A 146 13.97 25.27 13.37
CA ARG A 146 14.67 26.50 13.82
C ARG A 146 16.18 26.40 13.67
N THR A 147 16.78 25.26 14.01
CA THR A 147 18.21 25.02 13.80
C THR A 147 18.57 25.08 12.31
N THR A 148 17.78 24.47 11.44
CA THR A 148 17.98 24.50 9.98
C THR A 148 17.79 25.90 9.39
N LEU A 149 16.84 26.68 9.90
CA LEU A 149 16.67 28.10 9.55
C LEU A 149 17.81 28.98 10.07
N GLY A 150 18.73 28.44 10.87
CA GLY A 150 19.83 29.18 11.49
C GLY A 150 19.39 30.10 12.63
N LEU A 151 18.17 29.90 13.16
CA LEU A 151 17.59 30.74 14.20
C LEU A 151 17.98 30.23 15.58
N ALA A 152 18.75 31.04 16.31
CA ALA A 152 19.03 30.82 17.72
C ALA A 152 18.14 31.70 18.60
N ILE A 153 17.48 31.07 19.58
CA ILE A 153 16.73 31.80 20.62
C ILE A 153 17.74 32.63 21.43
N GLY A 154 17.49 33.94 21.53
CA GLY A 154 18.38 34.91 22.17
C GLY A 154 19.38 35.61 21.24
N ALA A 155 19.46 35.22 19.96
CA ALA A 155 20.22 35.96 18.93
C ALA A 155 19.28 36.49 17.84
N ASP A 156 18.52 35.61 17.19
CA ASP A 156 17.67 35.95 16.05
C ASP A 156 16.19 36.05 16.44
N VAL A 157 15.78 35.26 17.42
CA VAL A 157 14.41 35.27 17.96
C VAL A 157 14.50 35.55 19.46
N GLN A 158 13.76 36.55 19.92
CA GLN A 158 13.69 36.84 21.35
C GLN A 158 13.10 35.64 22.09
N ALA A 159 13.75 35.22 23.18
CA ALA A 159 13.20 34.20 24.05
C ALA A 159 11.89 34.70 24.69
N TYR A 160 10.92 33.80 24.89
CA TYR A 160 9.66 34.16 25.52
C TYR A 160 9.90 34.70 26.93
N ASP A 161 9.68 36.00 27.12
CA ASP A 161 9.86 36.67 28.39
C ASP A 161 8.55 37.37 28.77
N ALA A 162 8.01 37.02 29.94
CA ALA A 162 6.71 37.53 30.39
C ALA A 162 6.75 39.06 30.58
N GLY A 163 7.89 39.62 30.99
CA GLY A 163 8.09 41.05 31.13
C GLY A 163 8.07 41.76 29.78
N LEU A 164 8.77 41.22 28.78
CA LEU A 164 8.69 41.74 27.41
C LEU A 164 7.28 41.64 26.83
N GLN A 165 6.53 40.56 27.12
CA GLN A 165 5.13 40.44 26.73
C GLN A 165 4.29 41.55 27.38
N SER A 166 4.46 41.81 28.68
CA SER A 166 3.75 42.89 29.37
C SER A 166 4.10 44.28 28.83
N ILE A 167 5.38 44.55 28.57
CA ILE A 167 5.83 45.81 27.95
C ILE A 167 5.19 45.98 26.56
N SER A 168 5.15 44.92 25.75
CA SER A 168 4.56 44.96 24.41
C SER A 168 3.05 45.23 24.42
N GLY A 169 2.36 44.93 25.53
CA GLY A 169 0.93 45.20 25.73
C GLY A 169 0.62 46.61 26.23
N LEU A 170 1.63 47.45 26.51
CA LEU A 170 1.42 48.81 26.97
C LEU A 170 1.01 49.73 25.83
N THR A 171 0.00 50.55 26.07
CA THR A 171 -0.33 51.66 25.17
C THR A 171 0.80 52.69 25.21
N THR A 172 1.50 52.86 24.09
CA THR A 172 2.46 53.94 23.91
C THR A 172 1.70 55.25 23.74
N ALA A 173 1.89 56.18 24.68
CA ALA A 173 1.30 57.51 24.64
C ALA A 173 2.36 58.53 25.05
N ALA A 174 2.25 59.75 24.52
CA ALA A 174 3.15 60.85 24.88
C ALA A 174 3.09 61.10 26.39
N ASP A 175 4.19 61.63 26.93
CA ASP A 175 4.28 62.08 28.32
C ASP A 175 4.02 61.00 29.37
N ARG A 176 4.41 59.75 29.08
CA ARG A 176 4.34 58.64 30.03
C ARG A 176 5.69 57.95 30.18
N THR A 177 5.94 57.42 31.37
CA THR A 177 7.06 56.51 31.62
C THR A 177 6.53 55.13 31.95
N ILE A 178 7.31 54.10 31.58
CA ILE A 178 7.05 52.71 31.92
C ILE A 178 7.62 52.44 33.31
N TYR A 179 6.86 51.72 34.13
CA TYR A 179 7.30 51.26 35.45
C TYR A 179 6.74 49.86 35.73
N THR A 180 7.36 49.13 36.64
CA THR A 180 6.89 47.81 37.06
C THR A 180 5.90 47.94 38.23
N THR A 181 4.77 47.23 38.16
CA THR A 181 3.81 47.13 39.26
C THR A 181 3.90 45.78 39.97
N ALA A 182 4.42 44.76 39.28
CA ALA A 182 4.80 43.45 39.81
C ALA A 182 5.90 42.83 38.94
N SER A 183 6.41 41.64 39.31
CA SER A 183 7.31 40.87 38.44
C SER A 183 6.63 40.65 37.10
N ASP A 184 7.31 40.99 36.01
CA ASP A 184 6.81 40.80 34.65
C ASP A 184 5.48 41.51 34.35
N VAL A 185 5.09 42.48 35.18
CA VAL A 185 3.93 43.35 34.97
C VAL A 185 4.39 44.78 34.94
N TYR A 186 4.34 45.36 33.75
CA TYR A 186 4.65 46.74 33.48
C TYR A 186 3.35 47.51 33.32
N ALA A 187 3.38 48.77 33.74
CA ALA A 187 2.33 49.74 33.54
C ALA A 187 2.96 51.05 33.06
N THR A 188 2.14 51.95 32.53
CA THR A 188 2.58 53.31 32.25
C THR A 188 1.96 54.26 33.26
N THR A 189 2.73 55.25 33.70
CA THR A 189 2.22 56.40 34.45
C THR A 189 2.53 57.69 33.70
N ALA A 190 1.70 58.72 33.87
CA ALA A 190 1.92 60.01 33.24
C ALA A 190 3.06 60.77 33.94
N LEU A 191 3.96 61.35 33.16
CA LEU A 191 4.92 62.35 33.61
C LEU A 191 4.37 63.74 33.30
N THR A 192 4.34 64.62 34.29
CA THR A 192 4.00 66.03 34.08
C THR A 192 5.09 66.72 33.24
N PRO A 193 4.78 67.84 32.56
CA PRO A 193 5.81 68.64 31.88
C PRO A 193 6.99 69.00 32.78
N PHE A 194 6.74 69.35 34.05
CA PHE A 194 7.78 69.64 35.03
C PHE A 194 8.61 68.42 35.41
N ALA A 195 8.01 67.24 35.59
CA ALA A 195 8.78 66.03 35.90
C ALA A 195 9.77 65.69 34.76
N ARG A 196 9.42 66.00 33.50
CA ARG A 196 10.31 65.81 32.36
C ARG A 196 11.50 66.76 32.35
N THR A 197 11.38 67.97 32.93
CA THR A 197 12.52 68.91 33.08
C THR A 197 13.48 68.50 34.19
N ILE A 198 13.16 67.48 34.99
CA ILE A 198 14.09 66.92 35.99
C ILE A 198 14.82 65.71 35.40
N LEU A 199 14.14 64.93 34.55
CA LEU A 199 14.67 63.69 33.97
C LEU A 199 15.57 63.91 32.75
N ASP A 200 15.50 65.07 32.09
CA ASP A 200 16.37 65.46 30.98
C ASP A 200 17.74 65.99 31.44
N ASP A 201 17.84 66.38 32.70
CA ASP A 201 19.06 66.95 33.27
C ASP A 201 20.18 65.91 33.37
N THR A 202 21.25 66.15 32.61
CA THR A 202 22.41 65.25 32.50
C THR A 202 23.37 65.26 33.69
N SER A 203 23.15 66.16 34.67
CA SER A 203 23.98 66.25 35.86
C SER A 203 23.16 66.65 37.09
N ALA A 204 23.64 66.26 38.26
CA ALA A 204 23.07 66.72 39.53
C ALA A 204 23.07 68.25 39.65
N ALA A 205 24.02 68.96 39.01
CA ALA A 205 24.06 70.42 38.97
C ALA A 205 22.92 71.00 38.12
N ALA A 206 22.59 70.35 37.00
CA ALA A 206 21.46 70.72 36.15
C ALA A 206 20.13 70.45 36.87
N VAL A 207 19.93 69.27 37.48
CA VAL A 207 18.75 68.96 38.32
C VAL A 207 18.55 69.99 39.43
N LYS A 208 19.64 70.39 40.09
CA LYS A 208 19.61 71.44 41.12
C LYS A 208 19.23 72.79 40.52
N THR A 209 19.65 73.11 39.30
CA THR A 209 19.24 74.35 38.63
C THR A 209 17.75 74.34 38.31
N THR A 210 17.24 73.24 37.74
CA THR A 210 15.82 73.09 37.34
C THR A 210 14.87 73.08 38.53
N LEU A 211 15.26 72.49 39.66
CA LEU A 211 14.52 72.57 40.92
C LEU A 211 14.62 73.94 41.63
N GLY A 212 15.32 74.93 41.04
CA GLY A 212 15.55 76.24 41.65
C GLY A 212 16.55 76.22 42.82
N LEU A 213 17.26 75.11 43.02
CA LEU A 213 18.32 74.91 44.02
C LEU A 213 19.67 75.51 43.59
N ALA A 214 19.75 76.32 42.52
CA ALA A 214 21.00 76.88 42.01
C ALA A 214 21.76 77.73 43.06
N ALA A 215 21.06 78.41 43.96
CA ALA A 215 21.69 79.11 45.10
C ALA A 215 22.16 78.16 46.23
N VAL A 216 21.67 76.92 46.26
CA VAL A 216 22.08 75.86 47.20
C VAL A 216 23.18 74.98 46.59
N ALA A 217 23.32 74.95 45.26
CA ALA A 217 24.22 74.05 44.55
C ALA A 217 25.71 74.43 44.59
N SER A 218 26.08 75.64 45.03
CA SER A 218 27.46 75.99 45.40
C SER A 218 27.88 75.45 46.78
N SER A 219 26.96 74.82 47.52
CA SER A 219 27.27 73.96 48.65
C SER A 219 26.89 72.53 48.32
N GLU A 220 27.87 71.64 48.17
CA GLU A 220 27.61 70.24 47.89
C GLU A 220 26.75 69.61 49.00
N SER A 221 25.55 69.16 48.61
CA SER A 221 24.58 68.31 49.32
C SER A 221 23.42 68.99 50.07
N ALA A 222 22.20 68.54 49.74
CA ALA A 222 20.92 68.97 50.30
C ALA A 222 20.43 68.02 51.42
N SER A 223 21.34 67.57 52.29
CA SER A 223 21.02 66.74 53.46
C SER A 223 20.63 67.54 54.72
N ASP A 224 20.79 68.87 54.69
CA ASP A 224 20.83 69.71 55.89
C ASP A 224 19.50 70.34 56.32
N LEU A 225 18.35 69.81 55.87
CA LEU A 225 17.06 70.26 56.41
C LEU A 225 16.42 69.29 57.41
N SER A 226 16.99 68.09 57.61
CA SER A 226 16.47 67.10 58.58
C SER A 226 17.48 66.64 59.63
N SER A 227 18.79 66.89 59.47
CA SER A 227 19.81 66.68 60.53
C SER A 227 20.28 67.98 61.22
N GLY A 228 19.88 69.15 60.72
CA GLY A 228 20.12 70.44 61.37
C GLY A 228 21.58 70.93 61.37
N THR A 229 22.48 70.31 60.61
CA THR A 229 23.80 70.87 60.34
C THR A 229 23.71 71.94 59.25
N ILE A 230 24.60 72.92 59.27
CA ILE A 230 24.77 73.94 58.23
C ILE A 230 26.27 74.17 58.14
N SER A 231 26.85 74.28 56.94
CA SER A 231 28.29 74.57 56.81
C SER A 231 28.62 75.94 57.42
N ASP A 232 29.78 76.06 58.06
CA ASP A 232 30.19 77.26 58.84
C ASP A 232 30.12 78.56 58.02
N ALA A 233 30.43 78.48 56.72
CA ALA A 233 30.35 79.58 55.77
C ALA A 233 28.93 80.15 55.56
N ARG A 234 27.89 79.40 55.96
CA ARG A 234 26.47 79.79 55.88
C ARG A 234 25.88 80.17 57.23
N LEU A 235 26.65 80.06 58.32
CA LEU A 235 26.29 80.66 59.60
C LEU A 235 26.61 82.15 59.53
N PRO A 236 25.69 83.05 59.95
CA PRO A 236 26.06 84.45 60.12
C PRO A 236 27.20 84.53 61.15
N GLY A 237 28.14 85.44 60.97
CA GLY A 237 29.29 85.61 61.87
C GLY A 237 28.93 85.88 63.34
N SER A 238 27.64 86.05 63.66
CA SER A 238 27.09 86.01 65.01
C SER A 238 25.78 85.22 65.07
N MET A 239 25.71 84.27 66.01
CA MET A 239 24.53 83.45 66.31
C MET A 239 23.70 84.01 67.49
N ALA A 240 23.86 85.30 67.82
CA ALA A 240 23.21 85.93 68.97
C ALA A 240 21.67 85.80 68.89
N GLY A 241 21.05 85.28 69.95
CA GLY A 241 19.59 85.16 70.10
C GLY A 241 18.97 83.83 69.64
N LYS A 242 19.76 82.79 69.36
CA LYS A 242 19.25 81.44 69.04
C LYS A 242 19.39 80.48 70.24
N ASN A 243 18.41 79.61 70.44
CA ASN A 243 18.40 78.58 71.49
C ASN A 243 18.66 77.20 70.86
N PHE A 244 19.72 76.50 71.30
CA PHE A 244 20.03 75.13 70.89
C PHE A 244 19.43 74.14 71.90
N SER A 245 18.64 73.17 71.43
CA SER A 245 17.84 72.26 72.28
C SER A 245 18.45 70.87 72.49
N SER A 246 19.68 70.62 72.02
CA SER A 246 20.47 69.41 72.28
C SER A 246 21.96 69.76 72.46
N GLY A 247 22.76 68.82 73.01
CA GLY A 247 24.15 69.03 73.39
C GLY A 247 25.09 69.31 72.20
N ILE A 248 26.05 70.21 72.41
CA ILE A 248 27.09 70.60 71.43
C ILE A 248 28.16 69.50 71.34
N SER A 249 28.48 69.04 70.13
CA SER A 249 29.62 68.13 69.87
C SER A 249 30.73 68.88 69.12
N PHE A 250 31.96 68.89 69.67
CA PHE A 250 33.12 69.59 69.10
C PHE A 250 34.00 68.64 68.28
N ALA A 251 34.19 68.90 66.97
CA ALA A 251 35.25 68.32 66.14
C ALA A 251 35.64 69.41 65.11
N ASN A 252 36.89 69.76 64.79
CA ASN A 252 38.19 69.11 64.87
C ASN A 252 39.24 70.09 65.41
N ALA A 253 39.61 69.91 66.67
CA ALA A 253 40.94 70.23 67.21
C ALA A 253 40.99 69.63 68.62
N VAL A 254 41.03 68.30 68.71
CA VAL A 254 41.59 67.66 69.91
C VAL A 254 43.02 67.25 69.56
N ALA A 255 43.81 68.23 69.14
CA ALA A 255 45.26 68.11 69.22
C ALA A 255 45.63 68.46 70.66
N ALA A 256 45.80 67.44 71.50
CA ALA A 256 46.58 67.54 72.72
C ALA A 256 47.27 66.19 72.97
N GLY A 257 48.51 66.25 73.46
CA GLY A 257 49.43 65.12 73.48
C GLY A 257 48.97 63.90 74.28
N ASN A 258 49.83 62.88 74.26
CA ASN A 258 49.70 61.52 74.83
C ASN A 258 49.33 61.40 76.33
N THR A 259 48.88 62.47 76.98
CA THR A 259 48.50 62.51 78.40
C THR A 259 47.07 63.02 78.65
N ASP A 260 46.30 63.42 77.62
CA ASP A 260 44.91 63.86 77.82
C ASP A 260 43.93 62.67 77.88
N LEU A 261 43.59 62.28 79.11
CA LEU A 261 42.69 61.17 79.45
C LEU A 261 41.20 61.53 79.42
N SER A 262 40.84 62.77 79.06
CA SER A 262 39.46 63.26 79.21
C SER A 262 38.54 62.99 78.03
N LYS A 263 39.03 62.38 76.93
CA LYS A 263 38.25 62.27 75.67
C LYS A 263 38.35 60.93 74.93
N HIS A 264 38.23 59.81 75.64
CA HIS A 264 37.75 58.54 75.05
C HIS A 264 36.51 58.02 75.77
N ILE A 265 35.59 57.38 75.01
CA ILE A 265 34.37 56.76 75.55
C ILE A 265 34.77 55.53 76.36
N GLN A 266 34.91 55.69 77.68
CA GLN A 266 34.78 54.57 78.60
C GLN A 266 33.35 54.07 78.49
N LEU A 267 33.16 52.90 77.89
CA LEU A 267 31.83 52.28 77.84
C LEU A 267 31.39 51.87 79.25
N TYR A 268 32.33 51.43 80.10
CA TYR A 268 32.16 51.22 81.55
C TYR A 268 33.54 51.05 82.24
N SER A 269 33.65 51.31 83.55
CA SER A 269 34.93 51.36 84.31
C SER A 269 35.89 50.20 84.00
N GLY A 270 36.98 50.51 83.28
CA GLY A 270 38.03 49.54 82.90
C GLY A 270 37.76 48.74 81.61
N TYR A 271 36.60 48.88 80.98
CA TYR A 271 36.23 48.23 79.72
C TYR A 271 36.12 49.26 78.59
N GLY A 272 36.71 48.92 77.45
CA GLY A 272 36.53 49.72 76.24
C GLY A 272 37.68 49.54 75.28
N PHE A 273 37.71 50.41 74.29
CA PHE A 273 38.79 50.43 73.33
C PHE A 273 39.82 51.48 73.76
N THR A 274 41.04 51.02 74.02
CA THR A 274 42.20 51.89 74.16
C THR A 274 42.99 51.85 72.86
N ILE A 275 43.79 52.88 72.63
CA ILE A 275 44.73 52.89 71.50
C ILE A 275 46.12 52.94 72.10
N THR A 276 46.99 52.03 71.69
CA THR A 276 48.41 52.05 72.06
C THR A 276 49.20 52.03 70.76
N GLY A 277 49.85 53.16 70.43
CA GLY A 277 50.44 53.37 69.10
C GLY A 277 49.38 53.41 68.00
N SER A 278 49.51 52.55 66.98
CA SER A 278 48.61 52.47 65.82
C SER A 278 47.52 51.38 65.93
N THR A 279 47.37 50.76 67.10
CA THR A 279 46.49 49.59 67.28
C THR A 279 45.33 49.94 68.20
N LEU A 280 44.10 49.64 67.74
CA LEU A 280 42.88 49.73 68.55
C LEU A 280 42.74 48.46 69.40
N ASN A 281 43.07 48.59 70.67
CA ASN A 281 43.09 47.50 71.64
C ASN A 281 41.78 47.48 72.42
N TYR A 282 41.03 46.39 72.37
CA TYR A 282 40.00 46.18 73.38
C TYR A 282 40.66 45.85 74.71
N THR A 283 40.42 46.66 75.73
CA THR A 283 40.94 46.49 77.08
C THR A 283 39.81 46.02 77.98
N ALA A 284 40.04 44.90 78.65
CA ALA A 284 39.18 44.39 79.72
C ALA A 284 40.07 44.02 80.92
N PRO A 285 39.60 44.20 82.17
CA PRO A 285 40.34 43.79 83.36
C PRO A 285 40.60 42.28 83.40
N ALA A 286 41.59 41.83 84.17
CA ALA A 286 41.88 40.39 84.31
C ALA A 286 40.63 39.64 84.83
N ASN A 287 40.36 38.46 84.26
CA ASN A 287 39.19 37.61 84.54
C ASN A 287 37.83 38.25 84.22
N SER A 288 37.81 39.28 83.38
CA SER A 288 36.59 39.97 82.98
C SER A 288 36.23 39.68 81.51
N SER A 289 34.94 39.55 81.23
CA SER A 289 34.42 39.23 79.90
C SER A 289 33.16 40.04 79.62
N HIS A 290 33.02 40.53 78.39
CA HIS A 290 31.72 40.94 77.86
C HIS A 290 31.09 39.72 77.19
N VAL A 291 30.04 39.18 77.81
CA VAL A 291 29.41 37.94 77.37
C VAL A 291 28.01 38.25 76.85
N TRP A 292 27.73 37.81 75.63
CA TRP A 292 26.38 37.73 75.10
C TRP A 292 25.82 36.37 75.48
N ASN A 293 24.92 36.38 76.47
CA ASN A 293 24.16 35.22 76.87
C ASN A 293 22.74 35.29 76.30
N VAL A 294 22.23 34.15 75.84
CA VAL A 294 20.81 33.95 75.55
C VAL A 294 20.31 32.84 76.46
N ASN A 295 19.33 33.16 77.32
CA ASN A 295 18.72 32.22 78.29
C ASN A 295 19.71 31.51 79.23
N GLY A 296 20.77 32.22 79.64
CA GLY A 296 21.81 31.68 80.52
C GLY A 296 22.91 30.89 79.80
N THR A 297 22.78 30.64 78.50
CA THR A 297 23.82 30.04 77.66
C THR A 297 24.56 31.12 76.89
N GLU A 298 25.89 31.11 76.95
CA GLU A 298 26.73 32.02 76.19
C GLU A 298 26.68 31.72 74.68
N VAL A 299 26.31 32.73 73.88
CA VAL A 299 26.31 32.68 72.41
C VAL A 299 27.47 33.46 71.80
N GLY A 300 28.11 34.33 72.58
CA GLY A 300 29.38 34.93 72.22
C GLY A 300 30.05 35.67 73.38
N ARG A 301 31.35 35.91 73.28
CA ARG A 301 32.14 36.59 74.30
C ARG A 301 33.29 37.38 73.70
N LEU A 302 33.52 38.58 74.24
CA LEU A 302 34.75 39.36 74.10
C LEU A 302 35.44 39.47 75.46
N ASN A 303 36.66 38.99 75.59
CA ASN A 303 37.45 39.15 76.82
C ASN A 303 38.93 39.38 76.52
N SER A 304 39.78 39.39 77.56
CA SER A 304 41.23 39.50 77.41
C SER A 304 41.88 38.40 76.54
N SER A 305 41.12 37.37 76.14
CA SER A 305 41.54 36.27 75.27
C SER A 305 40.97 36.33 73.84
N GLY A 306 40.10 37.30 73.49
CA GLY A 306 39.57 37.51 72.12
C GLY A 306 38.04 37.41 71.96
N LEU A 307 37.57 37.32 70.70
CA LEU A 307 36.15 37.10 70.35
C LEU A 307 35.86 35.61 70.13
N MET A 308 34.87 35.08 70.83
CA MET A 308 34.34 33.74 70.63
C MET A 308 32.85 33.82 70.30
N LEU A 309 32.38 33.04 69.32
CA LEU A 309 30.95 32.82 69.01
C LEU A 309 30.66 31.33 69.20
N ALA A 310 29.54 31.00 69.83
CA ALA A 310 29.26 29.61 70.21
C ALA A 310 28.78 28.72 69.04
N THR A 311 28.37 29.29 67.89
CA THR A 311 27.89 28.54 66.71
C THR A 311 28.41 29.11 65.38
N PRO A 312 28.94 28.28 64.45
CA PRO A 312 29.23 28.69 63.06
C PRO A 312 27.97 29.13 62.26
N LEU A 313 28.08 30.06 61.29
CA LEU A 313 26.96 30.47 60.41
C LEU A 313 26.66 29.40 59.33
N ALA A 314 25.45 28.85 59.33
CA ALA A 314 25.03 27.82 58.37
C ALA A 314 24.39 28.40 57.09
N LEU A 315 24.54 27.68 55.97
CA LEU A 315 24.11 28.02 54.60
C LEU A 315 22.60 28.31 54.40
N ALA A 316 21.78 28.18 55.45
CA ALA A 316 20.34 28.42 55.45
C ALA A 316 19.96 29.88 55.18
N GLU A 317 20.88 30.83 55.36
CA GLU A 317 20.61 32.26 55.22
C GLU A 317 20.91 32.77 53.78
N GLY A 318 21.17 31.87 52.82
CA GLY A 318 21.50 32.18 51.41
C GLY A 318 20.35 32.70 50.53
N GLY A 319 19.35 33.37 51.12
CA GLY A 319 18.41 34.22 50.40
C GLY A 319 17.27 33.52 49.65
N THR A 320 17.25 32.19 49.56
CA THR A 320 16.05 31.49 49.07
C THR A 320 15.01 31.27 50.17
N GLY A 321 15.35 31.50 51.45
CA GLY A 321 14.51 31.13 52.59
C GLY A 321 14.31 29.61 52.76
N SER A 322 15.08 28.80 52.03
CA SER A 322 15.01 27.33 52.05
C SER A 322 16.26 26.72 52.66
N THR A 323 16.08 25.67 53.47
CA THR A 323 17.18 24.82 53.97
C THR A 323 17.47 23.62 53.07
N ASP A 324 16.67 23.40 52.02
CA ASP A 324 16.83 22.29 51.07
C ASP A 324 16.90 22.78 49.61
N ALA A 325 17.57 21.98 48.78
CA ALA A 325 17.80 22.34 47.38
C ALA A 325 16.53 22.32 46.51
N ALA A 326 15.47 21.60 46.92
CA ALA A 326 14.25 21.49 46.13
C ALA A 326 13.38 22.74 46.25
N THR A 327 13.18 23.22 47.47
CA THR A 327 12.47 24.47 47.75
C THR A 327 13.28 25.68 47.28
N ALA A 328 14.62 25.61 47.34
CA ALA A 328 15.48 26.63 46.73
C ALA A 328 15.29 26.73 45.19
N ARG A 329 15.22 25.59 44.48
CA ARG A 329 14.93 25.58 43.03
C ARG A 329 13.52 26.07 42.71
N SER A 330 12.55 25.77 43.58
CA SER A 330 11.17 26.29 43.47
C SER A 330 11.13 27.80 43.61
N ASN A 331 11.82 28.34 44.61
CA ASN A 331 11.85 29.76 44.91
C ASN A 331 12.62 30.56 43.84
N LEU A 332 13.54 29.90 43.14
CA LEU A 332 14.23 30.45 41.96
C LEU A 332 13.41 30.29 40.65
N GLY A 333 12.21 29.71 40.68
CA GLY A 333 11.36 29.53 39.50
C GLY A 333 11.84 28.45 38.51
N ALA A 334 12.90 27.71 38.84
CA ALA A 334 13.59 26.75 37.96
C ALA A 334 12.88 25.38 37.86
N ASN A 335 11.71 25.24 38.49
CA ASN A 335 10.87 24.04 38.44
C ASN A 335 9.97 23.98 37.19
N SER A 336 9.66 25.12 36.57
CA SER A 336 8.94 25.16 35.29
C SER A 336 9.90 25.34 34.13
N ALA A 337 9.83 24.46 33.12
CA ALA A 337 10.64 24.59 31.92
C ALA A 337 10.30 25.86 31.11
N SER A 338 9.08 26.40 31.25
CA SER A 338 8.65 27.65 30.61
C SER A 338 9.42 28.88 31.07
N ASN A 339 10.09 28.80 32.23
CA ASN A 339 10.82 29.91 32.84
C ASN A 339 12.32 29.90 32.46
N LEU A 340 12.75 28.95 31.63
CA LEU A 340 14.11 28.83 31.13
C LEU A 340 14.11 29.28 29.66
N THR A 341 14.35 30.58 29.46
CA THR A 341 14.29 31.27 28.16
C THR A 341 15.39 30.86 27.18
N THR A 342 16.51 30.35 27.69
CA THR A 342 17.56 29.68 26.90
C THR A 342 18.15 28.53 27.71
N GLY A 343 18.44 27.39 27.05
CA GLY A 343 19.12 26.27 27.68
C GLY A 343 18.71 24.90 27.12
N THR A 344 19.68 24.00 27.04
CA THR A 344 19.44 22.57 26.83
C THR A 344 18.90 21.97 28.12
N ILE A 345 17.72 21.34 28.06
CA ILE A 345 17.21 20.55 29.19
C ILE A 345 18.00 19.22 29.19
N PRO A 346 18.79 18.90 30.23
CA PRO A 346 19.54 17.65 30.26
C PRO A 346 18.59 16.45 30.22
N ASN A 347 19.01 15.33 29.61
CA ASN A 347 18.17 14.13 29.42
C ASN A 347 17.47 13.66 30.72
N ALA A 348 18.10 13.83 31.88
CA ALA A 348 17.54 13.48 33.19
C ALA A 348 16.26 14.28 33.56
N ARG A 349 16.06 15.48 32.98
CA ARG A 349 14.90 16.35 33.19
C ARG A 349 13.80 16.14 32.15
N ILE A 350 14.09 15.40 31.08
CA ILE A 350 13.08 14.89 30.13
C ILE A 350 12.78 13.41 30.45
N SER A 351 12.80 13.02 31.73
CA SER A 351 12.37 11.69 32.18
C SER A 351 10.95 11.77 32.76
N GLY A 352 9.99 11.08 32.14
CA GLY A 352 8.59 11.09 32.59
C GLY A 352 7.57 10.90 31.47
N ALA A 353 6.28 10.92 31.84
CA ALA A 353 5.17 10.94 30.90
C ALA A 353 4.84 12.39 30.51
N TYR A 354 4.64 12.65 29.22
CA TYR A 354 4.27 13.95 28.68
C TYR A 354 2.87 13.89 28.09
N ASP A 355 2.07 14.89 28.39
CA ASP A 355 0.74 15.10 27.83
C ASP A 355 0.63 16.53 27.28
N GLY A 356 -0.19 16.73 26.25
CA GLY A 356 -0.44 18.06 25.66
C GLY A 356 0.68 18.62 24.77
N ILE A 357 1.61 17.80 24.28
CA ILE A 357 2.60 18.23 23.28
C ILE A 357 1.87 18.47 21.95
N THR A 358 1.77 19.73 21.52
CA THR A 358 1.14 20.10 20.24
C THR A 358 2.11 20.09 19.06
N THR A 359 3.42 20.19 19.33
CA THR A 359 4.50 20.14 18.32
C THR A 359 5.77 19.65 19.00
N LEU A 360 6.44 18.62 18.46
CA LEU A 360 7.77 18.20 18.93
C LEU A 360 8.84 19.11 18.27
N GLY A 361 10.15 19.01 18.56
CA GLY A 361 11.24 19.58 17.72
C GLY A 361 12.61 18.83 17.72
N GLN A 362 13.17 18.28 16.62
CA GLN A 362 14.22 17.23 16.61
C GLN A 362 14.89 17.02 15.22
N THR A 363 16.22 16.99 15.30
CA THR A 363 17.23 16.86 14.24
C THR A 363 17.80 15.47 14.41
N GLY A 364 17.86 14.72 13.31
CA GLY A 364 18.32 13.35 13.35
C GLY A 364 17.25 12.36 13.80
N THR A 365 17.66 11.27 14.45
CA THR A 365 16.81 10.08 14.62
C THR A 365 15.96 10.12 15.89
N HIS A 366 14.63 10.03 15.76
CA HIS A 366 13.75 9.78 16.90
C HIS A 366 13.79 8.30 17.30
N THR A 367 14.28 7.99 18.52
CA THR A 367 14.39 6.60 19.01
C THR A 367 13.48 6.38 20.21
N ILE A 368 12.52 5.45 20.10
CA ILE A 368 11.60 5.07 21.19
C ILE A 368 11.95 3.67 21.67
N THR A 369 12.23 3.52 22.97
CA THR A 369 12.51 2.23 23.61
C THR A 369 11.55 2.02 24.77
N THR A 370 10.62 1.07 24.63
CA THR A 370 9.63 0.73 25.65
C THR A 370 9.41 -0.79 25.70
N PRO A 371 9.09 -1.37 26.86
CA PRO A 371 8.71 -2.78 26.96
C PRO A 371 7.32 -3.10 26.39
N GLY A 372 6.53 -2.09 25.99
CA GLY A 372 5.16 -2.23 25.47
C GLY A 372 4.92 -1.51 24.14
N GLU A 373 3.70 -0.99 23.92
CA GLU A 373 3.34 -0.23 22.71
C GLU A 373 4.21 1.03 22.57
N ALA A 374 4.99 1.09 21.48
CA ALA A 374 5.94 2.18 21.24
C ALA A 374 5.29 3.47 20.73
N ILE A 375 4.27 3.35 19.87
CA ILE A 375 3.57 4.49 19.29
C ILE A 375 2.08 4.13 19.24
N ARG A 376 1.25 4.99 19.81
CA ARG A 376 -0.22 4.94 19.71
C ARG A 376 -0.72 6.27 19.15
N ILE A 377 -1.46 6.21 18.05
CA ILE A 377 -2.02 7.39 17.40
C ILE A 377 -3.54 7.29 17.50
N VAL A 378 -4.17 8.25 18.17
CA VAL A 378 -5.60 8.24 18.48
C VAL A 378 -6.22 9.52 17.95
N GLY A 379 -7.23 9.38 17.09
CA GLY A 379 -8.10 10.48 16.70
C GLY A 379 -9.04 10.85 17.86
N PRO A 380 -9.29 12.14 18.12
CA PRO A 380 -10.14 12.56 19.24
C PRO A 380 -11.63 12.19 19.09
N ALA A 381 -12.12 11.89 17.88
CA ALA A 381 -13.48 11.46 17.59
C ALA A 381 -13.53 10.09 16.89
N SER A 382 -14.70 9.43 16.94
CA SER A 382 -14.95 8.12 16.30
C SER A 382 -15.05 8.19 14.76
N THR A 383 -14.85 9.37 14.18
CA THR A 383 -14.83 9.60 12.73
C THR A 383 -13.46 10.10 12.27
N ASP A 384 -12.50 10.19 13.19
CA ASP A 384 -11.17 10.68 12.88
C ASP A 384 -10.28 9.52 12.45
N ASP A 385 -9.64 9.68 11.30
CA ASP A 385 -8.68 8.73 10.76
C ASP A 385 -7.26 9.28 10.99
N PRO A 386 -6.61 8.99 12.13
CA PRO A 386 -5.25 9.48 12.39
C PRO A 386 -4.25 8.92 11.38
N TYR A 387 -3.27 9.75 11.00
CA TYR A 387 -2.28 9.41 9.98
C TYR A 387 -0.85 9.83 10.37
N VAL A 388 0.13 9.14 9.78
CA VAL A 388 1.54 9.56 9.74
C VAL A 388 1.82 10.09 8.34
N THR A 389 2.25 11.33 8.21
CA THR A 389 2.61 11.93 6.92
C THR A 389 4.11 12.03 6.71
N PHE A 390 4.52 11.90 5.46
CA PHE A 390 5.87 12.18 5.00
C PHE A 390 5.81 13.42 4.14
N TYR A 391 6.55 14.45 4.53
CA TYR A 391 6.69 15.66 3.77
C TYR A 391 8.05 15.68 3.10
N LYS A 392 8.10 16.38 1.99
CA LYS A 392 9.25 17.20 1.67
C LYS A 392 8.65 18.43 1.04
N GLY A 393 9.23 19.60 1.21
CA GLY A 393 8.38 20.78 0.99
C GLY A 393 7.40 20.96 2.12
N ALA A 394 6.69 22.07 2.00
CA ALA A 394 5.34 22.16 2.51
C ALA A 394 4.38 21.15 1.81
N THR A 395 4.90 20.22 0.99
CA THR A 395 4.14 19.28 0.18
C THR A 395 4.18 17.90 0.83
N ARG A 396 3.02 17.33 1.13
CA ARG A 396 2.94 15.94 1.56
C ARG A 396 3.31 15.03 0.38
N GLN A 397 4.13 14.02 0.64
CA GLN A 397 4.61 13.04 -0.35
C GLN A 397 3.95 11.69 -0.17
N ALA A 398 3.69 11.31 1.07
CA ALA A 398 3.06 10.04 1.39
C ALA A 398 2.37 10.13 2.75
N TYR A 399 1.52 9.15 3.05
CA TYR A 399 1.04 8.93 4.40
C TYR A 399 0.76 7.45 4.69
N ILE A 400 0.74 7.11 5.97
CA ILE A 400 0.25 5.83 6.50
C ILE A 400 -0.97 6.15 7.37
N GLN A 401 -2.09 5.48 7.13
CA GLN A 401 -3.36 5.76 7.81
C GLN A 401 -4.18 4.48 7.93
N HIS A 402 -4.98 4.38 8.98
CA HIS A 402 -6.13 3.49 8.97
C HIS A 402 -7.39 4.32 8.75
N THR A 403 -8.24 3.90 7.81
CA THR A 403 -9.52 4.55 7.52
C THR A 403 -10.68 3.61 7.85
N ASP A 404 -11.70 4.10 8.53
CA ASP A 404 -12.92 3.34 8.85
C ASP A 404 -14.12 3.65 7.93
N GLY A 405 -15.17 2.80 7.99
CA GLY A 405 -16.47 3.01 7.30
C GLY A 405 -16.98 1.82 6.45
N THR A 406 -17.71 2.10 5.35
CA THR A 406 -18.18 1.11 4.34
C THR A 406 -17.74 1.36 2.86
N GLY A 407 -16.81 2.29 2.59
CA GLY A 407 -16.32 2.64 1.25
C GLY A 407 -15.16 1.78 0.70
N VAL A 408 -14.61 2.19 -0.44
CA VAL A 408 -13.65 1.39 -1.26
C VAL A 408 -12.18 1.46 -0.81
N ASN A 409 -11.82 2.38 0.10
CA ASN A 409 -10.43 2.61 0.55
C ASN A 409 -10.26 2.48 2.07
N GLN A 410 -10.69 1.36 2.64
CA GLN A 410 -10.81 1.20 4.10
C GLN A 410 -9.91 0.14 4.67
N GLY A 411 -9.41 0.37 5.86
CA GLY A 411 -8.41 -0.46 6.51
C GLY A 411 -7.06 0.24 6.55
N PHE A 412 -5.99 -0.53 6.68
CA PHE A 412 -4.65 0.01 6.86
C PHE A 412 -3.99 0.31 5.52
N ARG A 413 -3.56 1.55 5.29
CA ARG A 413 -3.14 2.06 3.99
C ARG A 413 -1.79 2.75 4.06
N ILE A 414 -0.97 2.49 3.06
CA ILE A 414 0.26 3.22 2.74
C ILE A 414 0.03 3.91 1.40
N TYR A 415 0.01 5.24 1.39
CA TYR A 415 -0.34 6.05 0.22
C TYR A 415 0.82 6.93 -0.20
N ASN A 416 1.02 7.06 -1.52
CA ASN A 416 2.02 7.90 -2.13
C ASN A 416 1.30 8.97 -2.98
N ASP A 417 1.21 10.20 -2.44
CA ASP A 417 0.48 11.35 -3.01
C ASP A 417 1.21 11.98 -4.21
N THR A 418 2.47 11.64 -4.46
CA THR A 418 3.25 12.29 -5.51
C THR A 418 4.08 11.26 -6.25
N ALA A 419 3.38 10.31 -6.86
CA ALA A 419 3.92 9.55 -7.97
C ALA A 419 3.49 10.25 -9.25
N THR A 420 4.42 10.57 -10.11
CA THR A 420 4.01 10.84 -11.49
C THR A 420 3.62 9.47 -12.02
N GLY A 421 2.39 9.45 -12.49
CA GLY A 421 1.60 8.29 -12.86
C GLY A 421 0.19 8.42 -12.32
N GLY A 422 0.01 9.36 -11.39
CA GLY A 422 -1.09 9.39 -10.46
C GLY A 422 -0.71 8.62 -9.20
N ASP A 423 -1.41 8.94 -8.13
CA ASP A 423 -1.09 8.47 -6.79
C ASP A 423 -1.17 6.95 -6.68
N THR A 424 -0.28 6.34 -5.90
CA THR A 424 -0.27 4.89 -5.68
C THR A 424 -0.52 4.55 -4.22
N ALA A 425 -1.11 3.38 -3.99
CA ALA A 425 -1.40 2.92 -2.64
C ALA A 425 -1.20 1.42 -2.47
N LEU A 426 -0.89 1.01 -1.25
CA LEU A 426 -1.06 -0.36 -0.77
C LEU A 426 -2.08 -0.32 0.37
N THR A 427 -3.17 -1.07 0.26
CA THR A 427 -4.23 -1.12 1.27
C THR A 427 -4.43 -2.55 1.75
N LEU A 428 -4.32 -2.76 3.06
CA LEU A 428 -4.86 -3.93 3.74
C LEU A 428 -6.32 -3.65 4.07
N LYS A 429 -7.22 -4.20 3.27
CA LYS A 429 -8.64 -3.88 3.38
C LYS A 429 -9.27 -4.51 4.62
N ASN A 430 -10.18 -3.76 5.24
CA ASN A 430 -11.06 -4.25 6.31
C ASN A 430 -12.54 -4.26 5.89
N SER A 431 -12.82 -4.19 4.58
CA SER A 431 -14.16 -4.26 4.02
C SER A 431 -14.56 -5.71 3.72
N GLY A 432 -15.34 -6.33 4.61
CA GLY A 432 -16.07 -7.56 4.28
C GLY A 432 -15.32 -8.89 4.35
N GLY A 433 -14.07 -8.90 4.84
CA GLY A 433 -13.37 -10.12 5.29
C GLY A 433 -12.91 -11.10 4.19
N VAL A 434 -13.12 -10.77 2.92
CA VAL A 434 -12.73 -11.62 1.78
C VAL A 434 -11.51 -11.02 1.09
N ASP A 435 -11.50 -9.74 0.75
CA ASP A 435 -10.34 -9.09 0.12
C ASP A 435 -9.41 -8.46 1.15
N SER A 436 -8.19 -8.98 1.29
CA SER A 436 -7.27 -8.52 2.34
C SER A 436 -6.17 -7.57 1.85
N LEU A 437 -5.87 -7.51 0.55
CA LEU A 437 -4.75 -6.74 0.01
C LEU A 437 -5.08 -6.14 -1.35
N GLU A 438 -4.78 -4.85 -1.53
CA GLU A 438 -5.01 -4.09 -2.76
C GLU A 438 -3.81 -3.20 -3.09
N PHE A 439 -3.51 -3.09 -4.37
CA PHE A 439 -2.74 -2.00 -4.94
C PHE A 439 -3.66 -0.97 -5.59
N GLN A 440 -3.43 0.32 -5.34
CA GLN A 440 -4.09 1.40 -6.08
C GLN A 440 -3.10 2.11 -7.00
N VAL A 441 -3.53 2.48 -8.20
CA VAL A 441 -2.75 3.27 -9.16
C VAL A 441 -3.65 4.32 -9.81
N ASN A 442 -3.38 5.60 -9.60
CA ASN A 442 -4.17 6.71 -10.18
C ASN A 442 -5.69 6.57 -9.91
N GLY A 443 -6.06 6.16 -8.69
CA GLY A 443 -7.44 5.93 -8.27
C GLY A 443 -8.03 4.56 -8.67
N ALA A 444 -7.37 3.80 -9.54
CA ALA A 444 -7.74 2.44 -9.93
C ALA A 444 -7.37 1.40 -8.87
N GLU A 445 -8.29 0.49 -8.55
CA GLU A 445 -8.12 -0.57 -7.55
C GLU A 445 -7.74 -1.92 -8.18
N HIS A 446 -6.72 -2.56 -7.63
CA HIS A 446 -6.21 -3.87 -8.04
C HIS A 446 -6.06 -4.78 -6.82
N VAL A 447 -7.09 -5.58 -6.54
CA VAL A 447 -7.10 -6.56 -5.44
C VAL A 447 -6.18 -7.74 -5.75
N VAL A 448 -5.43 -8.18 -4.75
CA VAL A 448 -4.61 -9.39 -4.85
C VAL A 448 -5.50 -10.61 -4.60
N TYR A 449 -5.71 -11.40 -5.64
CA TYR A 449 -6.44 -12.67 -5.52
C TYR A 449 -5.55 -13.79 -4.96
N HIS A 450 -6.06 -14.52 -3.98
CA HIS A 450 -5.51 -15.73 -3.37
C HIS A 450 -6.62 -16.79 -3.22
N SER A 451 -6.27 -18.03 -2.90
CA SER A 451 -7.24 -19.15 -2.83
C SER A 451 -8.40 -18.97 -1.83
N GLY A 452 -8.32 -17.96 -0.95
CA GLY A 452 -9.36 -17.65 0.05
C GLY A 452 -10.36 -16.58 -0.39
N ASN A 453 -10.03 -15.74 -1.38
CA ASN A 453 -10.90 -14.69 -1.91
C ASN A 453 -11.19 -14.83 -3.41
N LEU A 454 -10.61 -15.83 -4.06
CA LEU A 454 -10.85 -16.16 -5.45
C LEU A 454 -12.19 -16.89 -5.60
N SER A 455 -13.25 -16.16 -5.95
CA SER A 455 -14.56 -16.74 -6.25
C SER A 455 -14.64 -17.27 -7.69
N SER A 456 -15.66 -18.08 -7.98
CA SER A 456 -15.94 -18.53 -9.34
C SER A 456 -16.28 -17.37 -10.29
N ALA A 457 -16.78 -16.24 -9.77
CA ALA A 457 -17.00 -15.03 -10.53
C ALA A 457 -15.68 -14.32 -10.86
N ASP A 458 -14.72 -14.30 -9.93
CA ASP A 458 -13.40 -13.71 -10.14
C ASP A 458 -12.59 -14.52 -11.16
N LEU A 459 -12.66 -15.85 -11.10
CA LEU A 459 -12.09 -16.74 -12.14
C LEU A 459 -12.72 -16.50 -13.51
N ASN A 460 -14.02 -16.22 -13.55
CA ASN A 460 -14.73 -15.90 -14.78
C ASN A 460 -14.32 -14.51 -15.33
N SER A 461 -13.98 -13.55 -14.46
CA SER A 461 -13.41 -12.25 -14.86
C SER A 461 -11.96 -12.40 -15.35
N ILE A 462 -11.12 -13.14 -14.61
CA ILE A 462 -9.69 -13.32 -14.88
C ILE A 462 -9.44 -14.18 -16.13
N TYR A 463 -10.21 -15.25 -16.32
CA TYR A 463 -9.96 -16.24 -17.38
C TYR A 463 -11.06 -16.29 -18.44
N GLY A 464 -12.16 -15.54 -18.27
CA GLY A 464 -13.27 -15.49 -19.24
C GLY A 464 -14.15 -16.75 -19.28
N TYR A 465 -14.01 -17.67 -18.33
CA TYR A 465 -14.87 -18.85 -18.21
C TYR A 465 -15.08 -19.27 -16.76
N THR A 466 -16.25 -19.85 -16.48
CA THR A 466 -16.54 -20.51 -15.19
C THR A 466 -15.91 -21.90 -15.21
N PRO A 467 -14.97 -22.24 -14.29
CA PRO A 467 -14.39 -23.59 -14.22
C PRO A 467 -15.49 -24.64 -14.05
N ALA A 468 -15.42 -25.74 -14.81
CA ALA A 468 -16.38 -26.83 -14.68
C ALA A 468 -16.28 -27.45 -13.28
N ASN A 469 -17.43 -27.64 -12.62
CA ASN A 469 -17.49 -28.26 -11.30
C ASN A 469 -16.74 -29.61 -11.34
N SER A 470 -15.77 -29.79 -10.44
CA SER A 470 -14.94 -31.00 -10.39
C SER A 470 -15.77 -32.26 -10.14
N ALA A 471 -16.99 -32.13 -9.57
CA ALA A 471 -17.94 -33.22 -9.39
C ALA A 471 -18.70 -33.61 -10.66
N ASN A 472 -18.69 -32.78 -11.71
CA ASN A 472 -19.26 -33.16 -13.00
C ASN A 472 -18.49 -34.37 -13.54
N GLN A 473 -19.22 -35.36 -14.04
CA GLN A 473 -18.66 -36.62 -14.51
C GLN A 473 -18.79 -36.76 -16.02
N ILE A 474 -17.76 -37.33 -16.64
CA ILE A 474 -17.88 -37.93 -17.96
C ILE A 474 -18.32 -39.37 -17.76
N ILE A 475 -19.55 -39.69 -18.16
CA ILE A 475 -20.13 -41.03 -18.03
C ILE A 475 -19.94 -41.75 -19.36
N ALA A 476 -19.24 -42.89 -19.35
CA ALA A 476 -19.11 -43.71 -20.53
C ALA A 476 -20.47 -44.34 -20.90
N GLY A 477 -20.92 -44.09 -22.13
CA GLY A 477 -22.12 -44.71 -22.68
C GLY A 477 -21.88 -46.15 -23.14
N ASN A 478 -22.93 -46.83 -23.63
CA ASN A 478 -22.81 -48.19 -24.16
C ASN A 478 -21.74 -48.26 -25.26
N GLY A 479 -20.89 -49.28 -25.19
CA GLY A 479 -19.76 -49.51 -26.09
C GLY A 479 -18.47 -48.82 -25.65
N LEU A 480 -18.51 -47.96 -24.63
CA LEU A 480 -17.37 -47.23 -24.10
C LEU A 480 -17.14 -47.62 -22.62
N THR A 481 -15.88 -47.64 -22.19
CA THR A 481 -15.49 -47.81 -20.79
C THR A 481 -14.59 -46.66 -20.34
N GLY A 482 -14.53 -46.38 -19.04
CA GLY A 482 -13.73 -45.28 -18.48
C GLY A 482 -14.60 -44.09 -18.06
N GLY A 483 -14.06 -42.88 -18.19
CA GLY A 483 -14.70 -41.66 -17.68
C GLY A 483 -14.41 -41.39 -16.20
N GLY A 484 -15.31 -40.71 -15.50
CA GLY A 484 -15.16 -40.26 -14.11
C GLY A 484 -15.27 -38.74 -13.95
N THR A 485 -15.05 -38.25 -12.72
CA THR A 485 -15.12 -36.82 -12.37
C THR A 485 -14.08 -35.98 -13.11
N LEU A 486 -14.34 -34.70 -13.34
CA LEU A 486 -13.38 -33.77 -13.96
C LEU A 486 -12.19 -33.37 -13.06
N ALA A 487 -12.06 -33.98 -11.87
CA ALA A 487 -10.94 -33.75 -10.95
C ALA A 487 -9.55 -34.23 -11.46
N ALA A 488 -9.44 -34.79 -12.67
CA ALA A 488 -8.18 -35.18 -13.34
C ALA A 488 -8.43 -35.55 -14.83
N ASP A 489 -7.41 -36.03 -15.56
CA ASP A 489 -7.50 -36.40 -16.98
C ASP A 489 -8.28 -37.70 -17.27
N ARG A 490 -9.30 -37.63 -18.14
CA ARG A 490 -10.21 -38.75 -18.41
C ARG A 490 -9.92 -39.48 -19.72
N THR A 491 -9.96 -40.80 -19.66
CA THR A 491 -9.83 -41.69 -20.81
C THR A 491 -11.16 -42.40 -21.04
N LEU A 492 -11.68 -42.34 -22.25
CA LEU A 492 -12.81 -43.15 -22.71
C LEU A 492 -12.29 -44.12 -23.76
N THR A 493 -12.47 -45.41 -23.51
CA THR A 493 -11.97 -46.49 -24.36
C THR A 493 -13.15 -47.11 -25.10
N LEU A 494 -13.05 -47.26 -26.41
CA LEU A 494 -14.01 -48.01 -27.20
C LEU A 494 -13.76 -49.50 -27.02
N GLY A 495 -14.83 -50.20 -26.64
CA GLY A 495 -14.84 -51.65 -26.50
C GLY A 495 -14.50 -52.35 -27.81
N THR A 496 -13.71 -53.42 -27.72
CA THR A 496 -13.38 -54.27 -28.88
C THR A 496 -14.65 -54.73 -29.58
N PRO A 497 -14.76 -54.60 -30.92
CA PRO A 497 -15.91 -55.12 -31.66
C PRO A 497 -16.10 -56.62 -31.38
N GLY A 498 -17.35 -57.05 -31.24
CA GLY A 498 -17.67 -58.47 -31.08
C GLY A 498 -17.62 -59.22 -32.42
N ASP A 499 -17.46 -60.53 -32.35
CA ASP A 499 -17.47 -61.38 -33.54
C ASP A 499 -18.81 -61.32 -34.27
N ILE A 500 -18.76 -61.27 -35.60
CA ILE A 500 -19.93 -61.19 -36.47
C ILE A 500 -20.37 -62.61 -36.88
N THR A 501 -21.65 -62.93 -36.72
CA THR A 501 -22.24 -64.23 -37.10
C THR A 501 -23.53 -64.03 -37.91
N ASN A 502 -24.11 -65.10 -38.45
CA ASN A 502 -25.36 -65.02 -39.21
C ASN A 502 -26.58 -64.51 -38.44
N SER A 503 -26.49 -64.39 -37.12
CA SER A 503 -27.55 -63.84 -36.27
C SER A 503 -27.15 -62.54 -35.59
N THR A 504 -25.94 -62.00 -35.84
CA THR A 504 -25.56 -60.72 -35.23
C THR A 504 -26.38 -59.59 -35.81
N THR A 505 -26.81 -58.70 -34.92
CA THR A 505 -27.52 -57.46 -35.26
C THR A 505 -26.62 -56.26 -34.99
N ASN A 506 -26.99 -55.10 -35.51
CA ASN A 506 -26.37 -53.84 -35.08
C ASN A 506 -26.74 -53.62 -33.61
N SER A 507 -25.77 -53.76 -32.72
CA SER A 507 -26.00 -53.69 -31.29
C SER A 507 -24.79 -53.10 -30.58
N VAL A 508 -25.05 -52.46 -29.45
CA VAL A 508 -24.03 -51.96 -28.52
C VAL A 508 -24.30 -52.59 -27.16
N THR A 509 -23.25 -53.13 -26.54
CA THR A 509 -23.28 -53.65 -25.17
C THR A 509 -22.53 -52.69 -24.25
N SER A 510 -22.44 -52.95 -22.95
CA SER A 510 -21.68 -52.09 -22.04
C SER A 510 -20.18 -51.99 -22.39
N THR A 511 -19.60 -52.96 -23.10
CA THR A 511 -18.14 -53.03 -23.35
C THR A 511 -17.76 -53.42 -24.79
N SER A 512 -18.70 -53.44 -25.73
CA SER A 512 -18.46 -53.89 -27.11
C SER A 512 -19.57 -53.39 -28.04
N HIS A 513 -19.37 -53.55 -29.34
CA HIS A 513 -20.36 -53.28 -30.37
C HIS A 513 -20.27 -54.33 -31.48
N THR A 514 -21.38 -54.60 -32.15
CA THR A 514 -21.46 -55.53 -33.28
C THR A 514 -22.26 -54.92 -34.43
N HIS A 515 -22.05 -55.46 -35.63
CA HIS A 515 -22.79 -55.11 -36.83
C HIS A 515 -23.53 -56.33 -37.41
N ALA A 516 -24.62 -56.06 -38.11
CA ALA A 516 -25.36 -57.08 -38.86
C ALA A 516 -24.68 -57.40 -40.20
N LEU A 517 -24.69 -58.67 -40.60
CA LEU A 517 -24.34 -59.07 -41.97
C LEU A 517 -25.50 -58.68 -42.91
N GLY A 518 -25.16 -58.03 -44.03
CA GLY A 518 -26.12 -57.66 -45.07
C GLY A 518 -26.63 -58.83 -45.93
N PHE A 519 -26.12 -60.04 -45.71
CA PHE A 519 -26.51 -61.27 -46.40
C PHE A 519 -26.57 -62.43 -45.39
N THR A 520 -27.55 -63.33 -45.52
CA THR A 520 -27.68 -64.56 -44.72
C THR A 520 -26.66 -65.59 -45.21
N ALA A 521 -25.73 -66.12 -44.38
CA ALA A 521 -24.73 -67.09 -44.86
C ALA A 521 -25.27 -68.51 -45.15
N ALA A 522 -26.52 -68.64 -45.61
CA ALA A 522 -26.97 -69.78 -46.39
C ALA A 522 -26.22 -69.92 -47.74
N GLU A 523 -25.37 -68.96 -48.10
CA GLU A 523 -24.58 -68.93 -49.33
C GLU A 523 -23.20 -69.61 -49.21
N VAL A 524 -22.70 -69.91 -47.99
CA VAL A 524 -21.38 -70.54 -47.80
C VAL A 524 -21.55 -72.03 -47.46
N TYR A 525 -21.25 -72.90 -48.43
CA TYR A 525 -21.27 -74.35 -48.21
C TYR A 525 -20.08 -74.80 -47.36
N ILE A 526 -20.34 -75.57 -46.31
CA ILE A 526 -19.32 -76.18 -45.45
C ILE A 526 -19.43 -77.71 -45.36
N GLY A 527 -20.32 -78.33 -46.15
CA GLY A 527 -20.47 -79.78 -46.21
C GLY A 527 -19.30 -80.44 -46.94
N THR A 528 -18.88 -81.61 -46.47
CA THR A 528 -17.78 -82.40 -47.06
C THR A 528 -18.17 -83.86 -47.32
N GLY A 529 -19.40 -84.26 -46.98
CA GLY A 529 -19.91 -85.61 -47.11
C GLY A 529 -20.49 -85.88 -48.49
N ALA A 530 -20.23 -87.06 -49.05
CA ALA A 530 -20.83 -87.50 -50.32
C ALA A 530 -22.35 -87.70 -50.25
N ASN A 531 -22.91 -87.75 -49.03
CA ASN A 531 -24.35 -87.93 -48.78
C ASN A 531 -25.03 -86.64 -48.30
N ASP A 532 -24.34 -85.50 -48.35
CA ASP A 532 -24.93 -84.22 -47.96
C ASP A 532 -26.04 -83.85 -48.93
N THR A 533 -27.22 -83.56 -48.41
CA THR A 533 -28.40 -83.23 -49.22
C THR A 533 -28.75 -81.75 -49.20
N SER A 534 -28.09 -80.93 -48.38
CA SER A 534 -28.38 -79.50 -48.22
C SER A 534 -27.23 -78.63 -48.72
N PHE A 535 -27.36 -78.12 -49.95
CA PHE A 535 -26.38 -77.26 -50.62
C PHE A 535 -26.76 -75.78 -50.56
N PRO A 536 -25.84 -74.81 -50.68
CA PRO A 536 -26.20 -73.39 -50.60
C PRO A 536 -27.09 -72.97 -51.77
N LEU A 537 -27.76 -71.82 -51.61
CA LEU A 537 -28.48 -71.19 -52.72
C LEU A 537 -27.52 -70.91 -53.87
N GLY A 538 -27.98 -71.17 -55.10
CA GLY A 538 -27.17 -71.04 -56.30
C GLY A 538 -26.30 -72.26 -56.64
N HIS A 539 -26.20 -73.28 -55.78
CA HIS A 539 -25.42 -74.50 -56.05
C HIS A 539 -25.98 -75.27 -57.26
N ILE A 540 -25.09 -75.88 -58.04
CA ILE A 540 -25.42 -76.55 -59.31
C ILE A 540 -25.02 -78.01 -59.23
N VAL A 541 -25.93 -78.92 -59.60
CA VAL A 541 -25.67 -80.37 -59.72
C VAL A 541 -26.06 -80.88 -61.11
N ALA A 542 -25.38 -81.93 -61.57
CA ALA A 542 -25.76 -82.65 -62.78
C ALA A 542 -26.65 -83.86 -62.40
N LEU A 543 -27.79 -83.99 -63.07
CA LEU A 543 -28.83 -84.97 -62.80
C LEU A 543 -28.96 -85.99 -63.94
N GLY A 544 -28.68 -87.26 -63.68
CA GLY A 544 -28.62 -88.36 -64.65
C GLY A 544 -29.97 -88.88 -65.17
N ASN A 545 -29.93 -89.37 -66.41
CA ASN A 545 -30.97 -89.82 -67.35
C ASN A 545 -32.30 -90.43 -66.83
N ASP A 546 -33.42 -89.76 -67.14
CA ASP A 546 -34.76 -90.36 -67.27
C ASP A 546 -35.69 -89.54 -68.21
N ALA A 547 -35.45 -88.23 -68.38
CA ALA A 547 -36.06 -87.39 -69.41
C ALA A 547 -35.40 -85.99 -69.46
N ASN A 548 -35.47 -85.31 -70.61
CA ASN A 548 -35.07 -83.90 -70.73
C ASN A 548 -36.02 -83.01 -69.92
N ILE A 549 -35.55 -82.45 -68.81
CA ILE A 549 -36.30 -81.47 -68.01
C ILE A 549 -36.17 -80.11 -68.71
N ALA A 550 -37.30 -79.57 -69.16
CA ALA A 550 -37.35 -78.26 -69.79
C ALA A 550 -36.65 -77.18 -68.95
N ARG A 551 -36.00 -76.21 -69.60
CA ARG A 551 -35.31 -75.12 -68.89
C ARG A 551 -36.27 -74.44 -67.91
N ASN A 552 -35.79 -74.24 -66.68
CA ASN A 552 -36.50 -73.66 -65.56
C ASN A 552 -37.69 -74.46 -64.99
N ALA A 553 -37.96 -75.65 -65.54
CA ALA A 553 -38.89 -76.58 -64.91
C ALA A 553 -38.28 -77.16 -63.62
N SER A 554 -39.16 -77.58 -62.72
CA SER A 554 -38.75 -78.21 -61.47
C SER A 554 -38.21 -79.60 -61.75
N GLY A 555 -37.14 -79.96 -61.04
CA GLY A 555 -36.70 -81.34 -60.91
C GLY A 555 -36.32 -81.57 -59.47
N THR A 556 -36.39 -82.82 -59.03
CA THR A 556 -36.00 -83.20 -57.67
C THR A 556 -34.75 -84.07 -57.77
N PRO A 557 -33.55 -83.48 -57.71
CA PRO A 557 -32.33 -84.25 -57.63
C PRO A 557 -32.32 -85.08 -56.35
N THR A 558 -31.93 -86.34 -56.48
CA THR A 558 -31.73 -87.25 -55.36
C THR A 558 -30.34 -87.87 -55.46
N LEU A 559 -29.79 -88.31 -54.34
CA LEU A 559 -28.61 -89.16 -54.33
C LEU A 559 -28.93 -90.47 -55.05
N HIS A 560 -27.99 -91.04 -55.80
CA HIS A 560 -28.18 -92.37 -56.36
C HIS A 560 -27.83 -93.44 -55.31
N ASN A 561 -28.80 -94.30 -54.99
CA ASN A 561 -28.77 -95.16 -53.80
C ASN A 561 -27.63 -96.21 -53.81
N SER A 562 -27.16 -96.59 -55.00
CA SER A 562 -26.16 -97.66 -55.16
C SER A 562 -24.78 -97.16 -55.60
N ILE A 563 -24.65 -95.88 -55.97
CA ILE A 563 -23.42 -95.31 -56.57
C ILE A 563 -23.38 -93.81 -56.25
N ASN A 564 -22.27 -93.29 -55.74
CA ASN A 564 -22.12 -91.87 -55.36
C ASN A 564 -21.55 -90.97 -56.49
N ARG A 565 -21.67 -91.39 -57.76
CA ARG A 565 -21.04 -90.70 -58.91
C ARG A 565 -21.90 -89.61 -59.54
N TYR A 566 -23.21 -89.68 -59.40
CA TYR A 566 -24.15 -88.74 -60.02
C TYR A 566 -25.46 -88.71 -59.24
N TYR A 567 -26.17 -87.60 -59.35
CA TYR A 567 -27.52 -87.48 -58.82
C TYR A 567 -28.52 -88.02 -59.85
N VAL A 568 -29.66 -88.51 -59.40
CA VAL A 568 -30.74 -89.00 -60.28
C VAL A 568 -32.08 -88.39 -59.87
N PRO A 569 -33.07 -88.25 -60.77
CA PRO A 569 -34.36 -87.71 -60.40
C PRO A 569 -35.05 -88.64 -59.40
N SER A 570 -35.95 -88.10 -58.59
CA SER A 570 -36.74 -88.89 -57.62
C SER A 570 -37.58 -90.01 -58.26
N THR A 571 -37.77 -89.97 -59.58
CA THR A 571 -38.47 -90.98 -60.37
C THR A 571 -37.58 -92.17 -60.79
N HIS A 572 -36.26 -92.07 -60.63
CA HIS A 572 -35.33 -93.12 -61.07
C HIS A 572 -35.46 -94.36 -60.18
N PRO A 573 -35.36 -95.60 -60.74
CA PRO A 573 -35.46 -96.84 -59.96
C PRO A 573 -34.44 -97.02 -58.82
N ASN A 574 -33.37 -96.22 -58.78
CA ASN A 574 -32.34 -96.23 -57.73
C ASN A 574 -32.25 -94.87 -57.00
N ALA A 575 -33.34 -94.10 -56.99
CA ALA A 575 -33.39 -92.82 -56.29
C ALA A 575 -33.25 -93.01 -54.77
N GLY A 576 -32.36 -92.24 -54.16
CA GLY A 576 -32.11 -92.17 -52.73
C GLY A 576 -32.71 -90.89 -52.12
N ALA A 577 -32.03 -90.32 -51.12
CA ALA A 577 -32.50 -89.11 -50.45
C ALA A 577 -32.51 -87.89 -51.39
N ALA A 578 -33.60 -87.11 -51.35
CA ALA A 578 -33.72 -85.89 -52.14
C ALA A 578 -32.80 -84.78 -51.61
N LEU A 579 -32.22 -84.02 -52.54
CA LEU A 579 -31.55 -82.77 -52.22
C LEU A 579 -32.58 -81.77 -51.71
N ALA A 580 -32.28 -81.15 -50.58
CA ALA A 580 -33.12 -80.14 -49.96
C ALA A 580 -33.25 -78.90 -50.85
N GLY A 581 -34.41 -78.25 -50.76
CA GLY A 581 -34.70 -77.02 -51.48
C GLY A 581 -35.40 -77.22 -52.83
N THR A 582 -35.65 -76.11 -53.50
CA THR A 582 -36.24 -76.06 -54.84
C THR A 582 -35.12 -76.05 -55.87
N TRP A 583 -35.15 -77.03 -56.77
CA TRP A 583 -34.17 -77.15 -57.85
C TRP A 583 -34.85 -76.88 -59.19
N ARG A 584 -34.23 -76.03 -60.01
CA ARG A 584 -34.71 -75.71 -61.35
C ARG A 584 -33.68 -76.13 -62.37
N SER A 585 -34.14 -76.75 -63.46
CA SER A 585 -33.29 -77.04 -64.61
C SER A 585 -32.75 -75.74 -65.22
N ARG A 586 -31.49 -75.73 -65.60
CA ARG A 586 -30.81 -74.63 -66.32
C ARG A 586 -30.46 -74.99 -67.76
N GLY A 587 -30.67 -76.25 -68.12
CA GLY A 587 -30.39 -76.81 -69.44
C GLY A 587 -29.97 -78.26 -69.33
N VAL A 588 -29.81 -78.91 -70.49
CA VAL A 588 -29.28 -80.28 -70.63
C VAL A 588 -27.90 -80.23 -71.26
N VAL A 589 -27.02 -81.16 -70.87
CA VAL A 589 -25.59 -81.13 -71.23
C VAL A 589 -25.33 -81.58 -72.67
N ASN A 590 -26.17 -82.46 -73.25
CA ASN A 590 -26.06 -82.86 -74.66
C ASN A 590 -27.44 -83.17 -75.30
N GLY A 591 -27.50 -83.18 -76.63
CA GLY A 591 -28.74 -83.44 -77.39
C GLY A 591 -29.31 -84.85 -77.21
N ASN A 592 -28.53 -85.75 -76.62
CA ASN A 592 -28.91 -87.13 -76.32
C ASN A 592 -29.61 -87.25 -74.95
N GLY A 593 -29.65 -86.17 -74.15
CA GLY A 593 -30.42 -86.08 -72.91
C GLY A 593 -29.81 -86.77 -71.69
N GLU A 594 -28.48 -86.88 -71.63
CA GLU A 594 -27.84 -87.72 -70.59
C GLU A 594 -27.80 -87.08 -69.19
N TYR A 595 -27.72 -85.75 -69.10
CA TYR A 595 -27.70 -85.02 -67.82
C TYR A 595 -28.43 -83.66 -67.87
N ASN A 596 -29.27 -83.38 -66.87
CA ASN A 596 -29.86 -82.07 -66.63
C ASN A 596 -28.99 -81.26 -65.63
N ILE A 597 -28.71 -79.99 -65.92
CA ILE A 597 -28.03 -79.07 -65.01
C ILE A 597 -29.09 -78.48 -64.08
N MET A 598 -29.04 -78.80 -62.80
CA MET A 598 -30.02 -78.37 -61.80
C MET A 598 -29.37 -77.36 -60.87
N GLN A 599 -29.98 -76.19 -60.71
CA GLN A 599 -29.54 -75.19 -59.76
C GLN A 599 -30.51 -75.09 -58.59
N ARG A 600 -30.00 -75.05 -57.35
CA ARG A 600 -30.81 -74.73 -56.17
C ARG A 600 -31.16 -73.24 -56.20
N VAL A 601 -32.45 -72.92 -56.12
CA VAL A 601 -32.94 -71.53 -56.18
C VAL A 601 -33.68 -71.08 -54.92
N ALA A 602 -34.08 -72.02 -54.07
CA ALA A 602 -34.69 -71.78 -52.75
C ALA A 602 -34.37 -72.95 -51.82
#